data_AF-A0A7T8KE53-F1
#
_entry.id   AF-A0A7T8KE53-F1
#
_cell.length_a   1.000
_cell.length_b   1.000
_cell.length_c   1.000
_cell.angle_alpha   90.00
_cell.angle_beta   90.00
_cell.angle_gamma   90.00
#
_symmetry.space_group_name_H-M   'P 1'
#
loop_
_entity.id
_entity.type
_entity.pdbx_description
1 polymer ?
#
loop_
_entity_poly.entity_id
_entity_poly.type
_entity_poly.pdbx_seq_one_letter_code
_entity_poly.pdbx_strand_id
1 'polypeptide(L)'
;MVNFLLGQQSGFTKYPCFICMWDSRDRVQHYVKKEWPARDQLVPGARNIIHEPFVDREKILIPPLHLKLGLMKQFTRALDKDGRCFNYLCRAFPRLTSEKWRPAFSMVHRYGSL
;
A
#
# COMPACT_ATOMS: atom_id res chain seq x y z
N MET A 1 9.90 -9.32 -3.32
CA MET A 1 10.28 -10.30 -4.36
C MET A 1 10.48 -9.63 -5.72
N VAL A 2 9.56 -8.78 -6.18
CA VAL A 2 9.69 -8.08 -7.48
C VAL A 2 10.99 -7.29 -7.65
N ASN A 3 11.46 -6.59 -6.60
CA ASN A 3 12.68 -5.80 -6.67
C ASN A 3 13.90 -6.62 -7.11
N PHE A 4 14.01 -7.87 -6.66
CA PHE A 4 15.12 -8.75 -7.05
C PHE A 4 15.10 -9.06 -8.56
N LEU A 5 13.92 -9.36 -9.11
CA LEU A 5 13.74 -9.64 -10.54
C LEU A 5 14.11 -8.44 -11.42
N LEU A 6 13.93 -7.23 -10.90
CA LEU A 6 14.19 -5.98 -11.61
C LEU A 6 15.54 -5.34 -11.24
N GLY A 7 16.40 -6.05 -10.52
CA GLY A 7 17.70 -5.54 -10.09
C GLY A 7 17.62 -4.30 -9.20
N GLN A 8 16.49 -4.07 -8.51
CA GLN A 8 16.29 -2.95 -7.61
C GLN A 8 16.83 -3.22 -6.21
N GLN A 9 17.44 -2.21 -5.60
CA GLN A 9 17.81 -2.25 -4.20
C GLN A 9 16.56 -2.32 -3.31
N SER A 10 16.62 -3.17 -2.29
CA SER A 10 15.57 -3.34 -1.28
C SER A 10 15.76 -2.38 -0.11
N GLY A 11 14.73 -2.26 0.75
CA GLY A 11 14.75 -1.40 1.92
C GLY A 11 14.20 0.00 1.67
N PHE A 12 14.56 0.94 2.54
CA PHE A 12 14.06 2.32 2.50
C PHE A 12 14.92 3.22 1.61
N THR A 13 14.79 3.02 0.30
CA THR A 13 15.56 3.72 -0.72
C THR A 13 14.71 4.77 -1.44
N LYS A 14 15.39 5.73 -2.07
CA LYS A 14 14.77 6.72 -2.97
C LYS A 14 14.32 6.00 -4.25
N TYR A 15 13.12 6.27 -4.76
CA TYR A 15 12.57 5.62 -5.96
C TYR A 15 12.36 4.09 -5.86
N PRO A 16 11.66 3.58 -4.84
CA PRO A 16 11.47 2.14 -4.66
C PRO A 16 10.47 1.52 -5.65
N CYS A 17 9.63 2.32 -6.30
CA CYS A 17 8.64 1.83 -7.25
C CYS A 17 9.28 1.49 -8.61
N PHE A 18 8.93 0.33 -9.17
CA PHE A 18 9.39 -0.11 -10.50
C PHE A 18 8.52 0.41 -11.66
N ILE A 19 7.34 0.94 -11.35
CA ILE A 19 6.39 1.47 -12.35
C ILE A 19 6.60 2.98 -12.54
N CYS A 20 6.85 3.72 -11.45
CA CYS A 20 6.97 5.17 -11.47
C CYS A 20 8.13 5.69 -10.63
N MET A 21 8.46 6.96 -10.85
CA MET A 21 9.53 7.72 -10.20
C MET A 21 9.10 8.28 -8.85
N TRP A 22 8.38 7.49 -8.05
CA TRP A 22 7.90 7.91 -6.73
C TRP A 22 9.06 8.15 -5.75
N ASP A 23 9.19 9.39 -5.28
CA ASP A 23 10.24 9.76 -4.33
C ASP A 23 9.78 9.50 -2.88
N SER A 24 10.17 8.35 -2.34
CA SER A 24 9.89 7.98 -0.94
C SER A 24 10.48 8.96 0.10
N ARG A 25 11.43 9.81 -0.31
CA ARG A 25 12.08 10.80 0.57
C ARG A 25 11.45 12.19 0.47
N ASP A 26 10.59 12.42 -0.51
CA ASP A 26 9.89 13.70 -0.67
C ASP A 26 8.71 13.79 0.29
N ARG A 27 8.94 14.38 1.47
CA ARG A 27 7.93 14.55 2.51
C ARG A 27 6.86 15.60 2.19
N VAL A 28 7.17 16.54 1.29
CA VAL A 28 6.27 17.66 0.97
C VAL A 28 5.26 17.21 -0.08
N GLN A 29 5.73 16.55 -1.14
CA GLN A 29 4.87 16.14 -2.25
C GLN A 29 4.20 14.79 -2.02
N HIS A 30 4.60 14.03 -0.99
CA HIS A 30 4.11 12.67 -0.72
C HIS A 30 2.59 12.53 -0.83
N TYR A 31 1.85 13.46 -0.21
CA TYR A 31 0.39 13.41 -0.11
C TYR A 31 -0.33 14.39 -1.05
N VAL A 32 0.43 15.24 -1.76
CA VAL A 32 -0.12 16.23 -2.69
C VAL A 32 -0.05 15.70 -4.11
N LYS A 33 1.10 15.13 -4.48
CA LYS A 33 1.36 14.61 -5.82
C LYS A 33 0.79 13.21 -5.96
N LYS A 34 -0.32 13.14 -6.69
CA LYS A 34 -1.01 11.87 -7.02
C LYS A 34 -0.31 11.11 -8.14
N GLU A 35 0.22 11.84 -9.13
CA GLU A 35 0.83 11.26 -10.32
C GLU A 35 2.34 11.51 -10.32
N TRP A 36 3.10 10.40 -10.32
CA TRP A 36 4.55 10.43 -10.44
C TRP A 36 4.93 10.02 -11.86
N PRO A 37 5.99 10.63 -12.44
CA PRO A 37 6.43 10.27 -13.79
C PRO A 37 6.62 8.77 -13.92
N ALA A 38 6.22 8.20 -15.06
CA ALA A 38 6.50 6.81 -15.35
C ALA A 38 8.01 6.56 -15.25
N ARG A 39 8.37 5.37 -14.80
CA ARG A 39 9.76 4.93 -14.90
C ARG A 39 9.92 4.39 -16.32
N ASP A 40 10.80 4.97 -17.12
CA ASP A 40 10.94 4.50 -18.51
C ASP A 40 11.89 3.30 -18.61
N GLN A 41 13.03 3.37 -17.93
CA GLN A 41 14.12 2.41 -18.05
C GLN A 41 14.65 1.93 -16.69
N LEU A 42 15.26 0.75 -16.69
CA LEU A 42 15.90 0.10 -15.55
C LEU A 42 17.42 0.04 -15.73
N VAL A 43 18.07 1.20 -15.75
CA VAL A 43 19.52 1.32 -15.97
C VAL A 43 20.28 1.11 -14.65
N PRO A 44 21.18 0.12 -14.55
CA PRO A 44 22.02 -0.09 -13.36
C PRO A 44 22.79 1.17 -12.95
N GLY A 45 22.84 1.44 -11.65
CA GLY A 45 23.44 2.65 -11.07
C GLY A 45 22.49 3.86 -11.00
N ALA A 46 21.31 3.80 -11.65
CA ALA A 46 20.35 4.89 -11.65
C ALA A 46 19.10 4.57 -10.82
N ARG A 47 18.63 5.56 -10.05
CA ARG A 47 17.24 5.61 -9.53
C ARG A 47 16.78 4.30 -8.87
N ASN A 48 17.61 3.74 -7.99
CA ASN A 48 17.40 2.50 -7.22
C ASN A 48 17.67 1.17 -7.95
N ILE A 49 18.23 1.19 -9.16
CA ILE A 49 18.64 -0.02 -9.88
C ILE A 49 20.10 -0.27 -9.57
N ILE A 50 20.43 -1.45 -9.04
CA ILE A 50 21.79 -1.86 -8.67
C ILE A 50 22.31 -3.01 -9.53
N HIS A 51 21.42 -3.76 -10.18
CA HIS A 51 21.76 -4.85 -11.08
C HIS A 51 20.90 -4.80 -12.34
N GLU A 52 21.35 -5.50 -13.37
CA GLU A 52 20.56 -5.69 -14.58
C GLU A 52 19.28 -6.51 -14.27
N PRO A 53 18.12 -6.13 -14.83
CA PRO A 53 16.88 -6.89 -14.65
C PRO A 53 16.99 -8.32 -15.22
N PHE A 54 16.48 -9.30 -14.48
CA PHE A 54 16.38 -10.68 -14.96
C PHE A 54 15.17 -10.92 -15.87
N VAL A 55 14.16 -10.06 -15.78
CA VAL A 55 12.89 -10.18 -16.51
C VAL A 55 12.48 -8.80 -17.00
N ASP A 56 11.94 -8.74 -18.22
CA ASP A 56 11.34 -7.51 -18.75
C ASP A 56 10.20 -7.06 -17.83
N ARG A 57 10.16 -5.77 -17.52
CA ARG A 57 9.15 -5.19 -16.64
C ARG A 57 7.72 -5.50 -17.11
N GLU A 58 7.49 -5.47 -18.42
CA GLU A 58 6.20 -5.69 -19.05
C GLU A 58 5.69 -7.13 -18.87
N LYS A 59 6.58 -8.07 -18.54
CA LYS A 59 6.26 -9.49 -18.30
C LYS A 59 5.97 -9.76 -16.82
N ILE A 60 6.09 -8.78 -15.93
CA ILE A 60 5.78 -8.95 -14.51
C ILE A 60 4.28 -8.90 -14.30
N LEU A 61 3.69 -10.07 -14.09
CA LEU A 61 2.32 -10.19 -13.61
C LEU A 61 2.28 -9.77 -12.14
N ILE A 62 1.65 -8.62 -11.86
CA ILE A 62 1.40 -8.18 -10.50
C ILE A 62 0.38 -9.14 -9.91
N PRO A 63 0.71 -9.94 -8.87
CA PRO A 63 -0.31 -10.74 -8.21
C PRO A 63 -1.39 -9.77 -7.70
N PRO A 64 -2.67 -10.19 -7.66
CA PRO A 64 -3.74 -9.38 -7.14
C PRO A 64 -3.28 -8.71 -5.85
N LEU A 65 -3.38 -7.37 -5.78
CA LEU A 65 -2.87 -6.59 -4.67
C LEU A 65 -3.67 -7.01 -3.42
N HIS A 66 -3.20 -8.02 -2.71
CA HIS A 66 -3.90 -8.59 -1.56
C HIS A 66 -3.71 -7.63 -0.38
N LEU A 67 -4.51 -6.56 -0.37
CA LEU A 67 -4.64 -5.72 0.81
C LEU A 67 -5.24 -6.59 1.91
N LYS A 68 -4.40 -6.98 2.87
CA LYS A 68 -4.80 -7.90 3.93
C LYS A 68 -6.03 -7.33 4.63
N LEU A 69 -7.11 -8.10 4.72
CA LEU A 69 -8.34 -7.72 5.44
C LEU A 69 -8.03 -7.17 6.84
N GLY A 70 -6.98 -7.69 7.49
CA GLY A 70 -6.48 -7.19 8.77
C GLY A 70 -6.04 -5.72 8.75
N LEU A 71 -5.39 -5.25 7.68
CA LEU A 71 -4.97 -3.86 7.56
C LEU A 71 -6.16 -2.93 7.34
N MET A 72 -7.14 -3.34 6.51
CA MET A 72 -8.40 -2.61 6.36
C MET A 72 -9.19 -2.52 7.67
N LYS A 73 -9.18 -3.61 8.46
CA LYS A 73 -9.79 -3.62 9.79
C LYS A 73 -9.09 -2.66 10.75
N GLN A 74 -7.76 -2.59 10.76
CA GLN A 74 -7.02 -1.63 11.58
C GLN A 74 -7.25 -0.18 11.13
N PHE A 75 -7.21 0.08 9.82
CA PHE A 75 -7.47 1.40 9.24
C PHE A 75 -8.84 1.91 9.63
N THR A 76 -9.88 1.10 9.42
CA THR A 76 -11.25 1.50 9.76
C THR A 76 -11.47 1.63 11.26
N ARG A 77 -10.75 0.88 12.11
CA ARG A 77 -10.78 1.07 13.58
C ARG A 77 -10.27 2.45 14.01
N ALA A 78 -9.23 2.96 13.36
CA ALA A 78 -8.64 4.26 13.68
C ALA A 78 -9.49 5.46 13.22
N LEU A 79 -10.48 5.25 12.36
CA LEU A 79 -11.36 6.31 11.89
C LEU A 79 -12.42 6.67 12.93
N ASP A 80 -12.71 7.98 13.01
CA ASP A 80 -13.90 8.52 13.66
C ASP A 80 -15.17 7.93 13.03
N LYS A 81 -16.01 7.33 13.87
CA LYS A 81 -17.20 6.57 13.45
C LYS A 81 -18.33 7.46 12.97
N ASP A 82 -18.36 8.70 13.45
CA ASP A 82 -19.34 9.70 13.05
C ASP A 82 -18.75 10.66 12.00
N GLY A 83 -17.46 10.47 11.68
CA GLY A 83 -16.73 11.26 10.71
C GLY A 83 -17.14 11.00 9.26
N ARG A 84 -17.00 12.05 8.42
CA ARG A 84 -17.30 12.01 6.98
C ARG A 84 -16.58 10.88 6.23
N CYS A 85 -15.36 10.54 6.65
CA CYS A 85 -14.56 9.47 6.04
C CYS A 85 -15.18 8.08 6.25
N PHE A 86 -15.62 7.76 7.48
CA PHE A 86 -16.26 6.48 7.78
C PHE A 86 -17.61 6.36 7.06
N ASN A 87 -18.40 7.45 7.01
CA ASN A 87 -19.64 7.49 6.24
C ASN A 87 -19.40 7.22 4.74
N TYR A 88 -18.37 7.84 4.16
CA TYR A 88 -17.99 7.57 2.76
C TYR A 88 -17.65 6.10 2.54
N LEU A 89 -16.88 5.47 3.44
CA LEU A 89 -16.54 4.05 3.32
C LEU A 89 -17.78 3.14 3.35
N CYS A 90 -18.75 3.42 4.23
CA CYS A 90 -20.01 2.68 4.26
C CYS A 90 -20.81 2.82 2.96
N ARG A 91 -20.78 4.00 2.32
CA ARG A 91 -21.45 4.26 1.03
C ARG A 91 -20.72 3.62 -0.15
N ALA A 92 -19.40 3.70 -0.17
CA ALA A 92 -18.56 3.15 -1.24
C ALA A 92 -18.56 1.61 -1.23
N PHE A 93 -18.70 1.00 -0.05
CA PHE A 93 -18.71 -0.45 0.13
C PHE A 93 -19.97 -0.92 0.87
N PRO A 94 -21.16 -0.81 0.26
CA PRO A 94 -22.43 -1.08 0.94
C PRO A 94 -22.59 -2.56 1.36
N ARG A 95 -21.87 -3.49 0.71
CA ARG A 95 -21.84 -4.91 1.07
C ARG A 95 -21.01 -5.22 2.33
N LEU A 96 -20.18 -4.27 2.76
CA LEU A 96 -19.44 -4.32 4.02
C LEU A 96 -20.28 -3.58 5.07
N THR A 97 -21.17 -4.31 5.77
CA THR A 97 -22.10 -3.73 6.75
C THR A 97 -21.37 -2.99 7.86
N SER A 98 -22.00 -1.97 8.46
CA SER A 98 -21.47 -1.29 9.66
C SER A 98 -21.18 -2.31 10.77
N GLU A 99 -22.01 -3.35 10.89
CA GLU A 99 -21.87 -4.56 11.71
C GLU A 99 -20.86 -5.59 11.18
N LYS A 100 -20.11 -5.34 10.11
CA LYS A 100 -18.87 -6.08 9.80
C LYS A 100 -17.64 -5.24 10.13
N TRP A 101 -17.82 -3.91 10.17
CA TRP A 101 -16.86 -2.96 10.73
C TRP A 101 -16.90 -2.92 12.28
N ARG A 102 -18.05 -3.24 12.92
CA ARG A 102 -18.31 -3.18 14.38
C ARG A 102 -18.13 -4.47 15.23
N PRO A 103 -18.08 -5.72 14.76
CA PRO A 103 -17.78 -6.90 15.59
C PRO A 103 -16.35 -7.39 15.38
N ALA A 104 -15.57 -6.65 14.59
CA ALA A 104 -14.19 -6.42 14.94
C ALA A 104 -14.03 -5.87 16.38
N PHE A 105 -15.05 -5.31 17.04
CA PHE A 105 -14.92 -4.51 18.27
C PHE A 105 -15.34 -5.18 19.60
N SER A 106 -15.79 -6.45 19.70
CA SER A 106 -16.31 -6.95 21.01
C SER A 106 -15.83 -8.30 21.54
N MET A 107 -14.78 -8.92 21.01
CA MET A 107 -14.30 -10.22 21.50
C MET A 107 -12.86 -10.21 22.03
N VAL A 108 -12.43 -9.10 22.65
CA VAL A 108 -11.18 -9.06 23.46
C VAL A 108 -11.46 -8.60 24.90
N HIS A 109 -12.63 -8.05 25.20
CA HIS A 109 -12.96 -7.56 26.55
C HIS A 109 -13.70 -8.59 27.44
N ARG A 110 -13.65 -9.88 27.12
CA ARG A 110 -14.34 -10.91 27.92
C ARG A 110 -13.52 -12.12 28.38
N TYR A 111 -12.20 -12.14 28.15
CA TYR A 111 -11.30 -13.16 28.71
C TYR A 111 -9.94 -12.56 29.11
N GLY A 112 -9.97 -11.70 30.12
CA GLY A 112 -8.77 -11.08 30.69
C GLY A 112 -9.06 -10.48 32.05
N SER A 113 -9.79 -11.22 32.89
CA SER A 113 -10.03 -10.88 34.30
C SER A 113 -10.38 -12.18 35.03
N LEU A 114 -9.40 -13.08 35.12
CA LEU A 114 -9.16 -14.05 36.20
C LEU A 114 -7.67 -14.43 36.11
#